data_AF-A0A2I0ME29-F1
#
_entry.id   AF-A0A2I0ME29-F1
#
_cell.length_a   1.000
_cell.length_b   1.000
_cell.length_c   1.000
_cell.angle_alpha   90.00
_cell.angle_beta   90.00
_cell.angle_gamma   90.00
#
_symmetry.space_group_name_H-M   'P 1'
#
loop_
_entity.id
_entity.type
_entity.pdbx_description
1 polymer ?
#
loop_
_entity_poly.entity_id
_entity_poly.type
_entity_poly.pdbx_seq_one_letter_code
_entity_poly.pdbx_strand_id
1 'polypeptide(L)'
;MSLPSQSLDFWRLLYALLKQIHGGKWAESDAIDNQIRFVKSTLWYHGYGRPELYRLPSDGSAGSRELLLAFSWLLHRLSLLEQLLARNRVKTGDEASVCTCEDDLPNSQKGPTEIAPEYGPEDRVDVRYLQWLNGRLRFQWRSLHAQHQEQCKLLYKIHLFTSGSHMDKTLGHFSVTETDLIRQPGNYKQLLQLLESETMQLEAFLEWKQREPVYWQWMETVLDNMAEEGNLCESQDAHVERSGLPEVTSCCPWADSLTEHIGRLSRDLMTLRDQLQKLVMHRKAMWCEKVRLWVAFLIISDF
;
A
#
# COMPACT_ATOMS: atom_id res chain seq x y z
N MET A 1 22.32 -3.77 27.76
CA MET A 1 22.85 -4.91 26.99
C MET A 1 21.68 -5.54 26.22
N SER A 2 21.36 -5.02 25.04
CA SER A 2 20.39 -5.64 24.12
C SER A 2 21.13 -6.71 23.31
N LEU A 3 20.61 -7.94 23.29
CA LEU A 3 21.20 -9.01 22.50
C LEU A 3 21.03 -8.67 21.00
N PRO A 4 22.10 -8.69 20.19
CA PRO A 4 22.05 -8.35 18.76
C PRO A 4 21.16 -9.28 17.92
N SER A 5 20.68 -10.39 18.48
CA SER A 5 19.76 -11.33 17.82
C SER A 5 18.34 -10.79 17.68
N GLN A 6 17.82 -10.02 18.65
CA GLN A 6 16.41 -9.61 18.67
C GLN A 6 16.07 -8.57 17.60
N SER A 7 16.99 -7.63 17.32
CA SER A 7 16.83 -6.63 16.27
C SER A 7 16.76 -7.26 14.87
N LEU A 8 17.58 -8.29 14.64
CA LEU A 8 17.63 -9.01 13.37
C LEU A 8 16.33 -9.77 13.09
N ASP A 9 15.77 -10.43 14.10
CA ASP A 9 14.50 -11.15 13.95
C ASP A 9 13.34 -10.19 13.66
N PHE A 10 13.39 -8.97 14.20
CA PHE A 10 12.37 -7.97 13.90
C PHE A 10 12.44 -7.44 12.47
N TRP A 11 13.66 -7.23 11.93
CA TRP A 11 13.84 -6.92 10.51
C TRP A 11 13.27 -8.02 9.60
N ARG A 12 13.50 -9.29 9.94
CA ARG A 12 12.95 -10.44 9.20
C ARG A 12 11.43 -10.49 9.25
N LEU A 13 10.84 -10.19 10.41
CA LEU A 13 9.39 -10.11 10.58
C LEU A 13 8.79 -8.99 9.71
N LEU A 14 9.37 -7.78 9.75
CA LEU A 14 8.92 -6.66 8.91
C LEU A 14 9.05 -6.98 7.42
N TYR A 15 10.16 -7.61 7.01
CA TYR A 15 10.36 -8.07 5.65
C TYR A 15 9.27 -9.07 5.22
N ALA A 16 8.99 -10.08 6.04
CA ALA A 16 7.96 -11.09 5.74
C ALA A 16 6.57 -10.47 5.61
N LEU A 17 6.18 -9.57 6.53
CA LEU A 17 4.89 -8.90 6.52
C LEU A 17 4.73 -7.99 5.30
N LEU A 18 5.73 -7.15 5.01
CA LEU A 18 5.69 -6.26 3.86
C LEU A 18 5.71 -7.04 2.54
N LYS A 19 6.45 -8.15 2.46
CA LYS A 19 6.42 -9.04 1.28
C LYS A 19 5.03 -9.63 1.06
N GLN A 20 4.35 -10.06 2.13
CA GLN A 20 2.98 -10.58 2.05
C GLN A 20 2.02 -9.52 1.50
N ILE A 21 2.11 -8.27 1.97
CA ILE A 21 1.23 -7.18 1.51
C ILE A 21 1.47 -6.85 0.03
N HIS A 22 2.73 -6.73 -0.40
CA HIS A 22 3.05 -6.30 -1.77
C HIS A 22 2.86 -7.40 -2.83
N GLY A 23 2.56 -8.63 -2.42
CA GLY A 23 2.15 -9.73 -3.30
C GLY A 23 3.13 -10.13 -4.40
N GLY A 24 4.31 -9.55 -4.42
CA GLY A 24 5.30 -9.79 -5.45
C GLY A 24 6.04 -11.09 -5.20
N LYS A 25 6.19 -11.88 -6.27
CA LYS A 25 7.28 -12.86 -6.40
C LYS A 25 8.63 -12.11 -6.50
N TRP A 26 8.96 -11.32 -5.49
CA TRP A 26 10.31 -10.79 -5.34
C TRP A 26 11.23 -11.97 -5.05
N ALA A 27 12.35 -12.04 -5.77
CA ALA A 27 13.34 -13.09 -5.57
C ALA A 27 13.71 -13.15 -4.08
N GLU A 28 13.62 -14.34 -3.50
CA GLU A 28 14.09 -14.55 -2.13
C GLU A 28 15.57 -14.21 -2.09
N SER A 29 15.87 -13.12 -1.39
CA SER A 29 17.23 -12.80 -1.06
C SER A 29 17.49 -13.25 0.37
N ASP A 30 18.31 -14.28 0.50
CA ASP A 30 18.80 -14.77 1.80
C ASP A 30 19.75 -13.76 2.46
N ALA A 31 20.34 -12.85 1.67
CA ALA A 31 21.21 -11.81 2.19
C ALA A 31 20.42 -10.77 3.01
N ILE A 32 20.79 -10.64 4.27
CA ILE A 32 20.18 -9.73 5.26
C ILE A 32 20.18 -8.27 4.78
N ASP A 33 21.27 -7.80 4.14
CA ASP A 33 21.38 -6.44 3.60
C ASP A 33 20.27 -6.13 2.58
N ASN A 34 19.90 -7.09 1.74
CA ASN A 34 18.84 -6.91 0.75
C ASN A 34 17.45 -6.88 1.41
N GLN A 35 17.22 -7.67 2.47
CA GLN A 35 15.97 -7.62 3.23
C GLN A 35 15.81 -6.25 3.91
N ILE A 36 16.88 -5.73 4.52
CA ILE A 36 16.87 -4.42 5.17
C ILE A 36 16.67 -3.29 4.14
N ARG A 37 17.38 -3.35 3.00
CA ARG A 37 17.20 -2.38 1.90
C ARG A 37 15.76 -2.38 1.40
N PHE A 38 15.16 -3.57 1.25
CA PHE A 38 13.76 -3.72 0.85
C PHE A 38 12.79 -3.11 1.87
N VAL A 39 12.97 -3.40 3.16
CA VAL A 39 12.09 -2.83 4.21
C VAL A 39 12.20 -1.31 4.23
N LYS A 40 13.42 -0.75 4.15
CA LYS A 40 13.63 0.70 4.07
C LYS A 40 12.98 1.31 2.84
N SER A 41 13.19 0.75 1.64
CA SER A 41 12.59 1.29 0.41
C SER A 41 11.06 1.23 0.44
N THR A 42 10.51 0.15 1.00
CA THR A 42 9.05 -0.04 1.09
C THR A 42 8.43 0.93 2.08
N LEU A 43 9.05 1.12 3.26
CA LEU A 43 8.62 2.12 4.23
C LEU A 43 8.70 3.54 3.65
N TRP A 44 9.74 3.84 2.88
CA TRP A 44 9.85 5.12 2.18
C TRP A 44 8.74 5.31 1.14
N TYR A 45 8.45 4.28 0.36
CA TYR A 45 7.36 4.31 -0.64
C TYR A 45 6.00 4.60 0.00
N HIS A 46 5.73 4.02 1.17
CA HIS A 46 4.50 4.29 1.93
C HIS A 46 4.50 5.64 2.66
N GLY A 47 5.62 6.36 2.68
CA GLY A 47 5.74 7.70 3.26
C GLY A 47 6.20 7.74 4.72
N TYR A 48 6.85 6.69 5.22
CA TYR A 48 7.47 6.71 6.54
C TYR A 48 8.73 7.60 6.54
N GLY A 49 8.64 8.78 7.14
CA GLY A 49 9.64 9.84 7.01
C GLY A 49 10.70 9.96 8.11
N ARG A 50 10.82 9.02 9.06
CA ARG A 50 11.77 9.17 10.17
C ARG A 50 13.23 8.90 9.74
N PRO A 51 14.14 9.89 9.81
CA PRO A 51 15.51 9.74 9.32
C PRO A 51 16.34 8.76 10.15
N GLU A 52 16.01 8.56 11.43
CA GLU A 52 16.73 7.66 12.33
C GLU A 52 16.72 6.21 11.83
N LEU A 53 15.59 5.77 11.24
CA LEU A 53 15.45 4.42 10.67
C LEU A 53 16.37 4.23 9.45
N TYR A 54 16.48 5.24 8.59
CA TYR A 54 17.29 5.15 7.37
C TYR A 54 18.79 5.17 7.67
N ARG A 55 19.19 5.82 8.76
CA ARG A 55 20.57 5.86 9.27
C ARG A 55 21.04 4.56 9.93
N LEU A 56 20.12 3.62 10.22
CA LEU A 56 20.50 2.33 10.82
C LEU A 56 21.45 1.52 9.93
N PRO A 57 22.39 0.77 10.53
CA PRO A 57 23.34 -0.06 9.79
C PRO A 57 22.63 -1.19 9.01
N SER A 58 23.22 -1.57 7.89
CA SER A 58 22.77 -2.69 7.04
C SER A 58 22.93 -4.07 7.69
N ASP A 59 23.59 -4.16 8.84
CA ASP A 59 23.85 -5.42 9.53
C ASP A 59 22.68 -5.86 10.43
N GLY A 60 21.67 -5.00 10.62
CA GLY A 60 20.47 -5.30 11.42
C GLY A 60 20.71 -5.43 12.92
N SER A 61 21.93 -5.11 13.38
CA SER A 61 22.39 -5.30 14.77
C SER A 61 21.81 -4.29 15.76
N ALA A 62 21.24 -3.19 15.29
CA ALA A 62 20.72 -2.10 16.11
C ALA A 62 19.41 -1.54 15.53
N GLY A 63 18.69 -0.78 16.37
CA GLY A 63 17.50 -0.03 15.96
C GLY A 63 16.15 -0.66 16.30
N SER A 64 16.08 -1.51 17.33
CA SER A 64 14.84 -2.17 17.75
C SER A 64 13.71 -1.17 18.06
N ARG A 65 14.05 0.01 18.60
CA ARG A 65 13.10 1.09 18.88
C ARG A 65 12.55 1.73 17.61
N GLU A 66 13.43 2.06 16.66
CA GLU A 66 13.06 2.67 15.39
C GLU A 66 12.23 1.69 14.54
N LEU A 67 12.55 0.41 14.59
CA LEU A 67 11.76 -0.67 13.97
C LEU A 67 10.38 -0.80 14.63
N LEU A 68 10.32 -0.70 15.95
CA LEU A 68 9.06 -0.74 16.67
C LEU A 68 8.16 0.41 16.25
N LEU A 69 8.71 1.62 16.15
CA LEU A 69 7.96 2.79 15.70
C LEU A 69 7.53 2.69 14.24
N ALA A 70 8.37 2.12 13.37
CA ALA A 70 7.98 1.82 12.00
C ALA A 70 6.83 0.80 11.96
N PHE A 71 6.89 -0.26 12.76
CA PHE A 71 5.83 -1.26 12.88
C PHE A 71 4.53 -0.67 13.42
N SER A 72 4.59 0.12 14.49
CA SER A 72 3.45 0.85 15.04
C SER A 72 2.82 1.79 14.01
N TRP A 73 3.66 2.48 13.24
CA TRP A 73 3.18 3.34 12.16
C TRP A 73 2.48 2.52 11.07
N LEU A 74 3.01 1.35 10.68
CA LEU A 74 2.36 0.44 9.73
C LEU A 74 1.00 -0.05 10.24
N LEU A 75 0.93 -0.46 11.51
CA LEU A 75 -0.32 -0.89 12.16
C LEU A 75 -1.39 0.21 12.09
N HIS A 76 -1.01 1.46 12.39
CA HIS A 76 -1.95 2.57 12.45
C HIS A 76 -2.32 3.15 11.08
N ARG A 77 -1.34 3.34 10.18
CA ARG A 77 -1.54 4.07 8.92
C ARG A 77 -1.92 3.19 7.74
N LEU A 78 -1.42 1.96 7.69
CA LEU A 78 -1.69 1.03 6.60
C LEU A 78 -2.72 -0.03 6.97
N SER A 79 -3.22 -0.04 8.21
CA SER A 79 -4.13 -1.08 8.70
C SER A 79 -3.57 -2.48 8.36
N LEU A 80 -2.29 -2.66 8.68
CA LEU A 80 -1.48 -3.80 8.25
C LEU A 80 -2.18 -5.14 8.49
N LEU A 81 -2.80 -5.30 9.66
CA LEU A 81 -3.48 -6.54 10.03
C LEU A 81 -4.74 -6.76 9.20
N GLU A 82 -5.53 -5.71 8.98
CA GLU A 82 -6.72 -5.75 8.15
C GLU A 82 -6.38 -6.08 6.68
N GLN A 83 -5.29 -5.54 6.15
CA GLN A 83 -4.79 -5.88 4.81
C GLN A 83 -4.35 -7.34 4.71
N LEU A 84 -3.66 -7.87 5.73
CA LEU A 84 -3.25 -9.28 5.77
C LEU A 84 -4.46 -10.22 5.86
N LEU A 85 -5.48 -9.87 6.65
CA LEU A 85 -6.73 -10.63 6.73
C LEU A 85 -7.49 -10.61 5.41
N ALA A 86 -7.62 -9.44 4.77
CA ALA A 86 -8.30 -9.32 3.48
C ALA A 86 -7.62 -10.19 2.40
N ARG A 87 -6.29 -10.28 2.44
CA ARG A 87 -5.49 -11.08 1.51
C ARG A 87 -5.59 -12.58 1.76
N ASN A 88 -5.66 -13.01 3.02
CA ASN A 88 -5.71 -14.42 3.40
C ASN A 88 -7.14 -14.99 3.40
N ARG A 89 -8.15 -14.15 3.16
CA ARG A 89 -9.55 -14.55 3.12
C ARG A 89 -9.79 -15.65 2.08
N VAL A 90 -10.40 -16.76 2.50
CA VAL A 90 -10.77 -17.84 1.60
C VAL A 90 -12.01 -17.42 0.80
N LYS A 91 -11.86 -17.31 -0.52
CA LYS A 91 -12.99 -17.01 -1.42
C LYS A 91 -13.82 -18.27 -1.66
N THR A 92 -14.86 -18.46 -0.86
CA THR A 92 -15.82 -19.57 -1.02
C THR A 92 -16.98 -19.21 -1.95
N GLY A 93 -17.32 -17.92 -2.04
CA GLY A 93 -18.36 -17.40 -2.91
C GLY A 93 -17.84 -16.97 -4.28
N ASP A 94 -18.76 -16.93 -5.24
CA ASP A 94 -18.48 -16.46 -6.58
C ASP A 94 -18.54 -14.93 -6.65
N GLU A 95 -17.37 -14.28 -6.69
CA GLU A 95 -17.27 -12.83 -6.82
C GLU A 95 -17.14 -12.43 -8.29
N ALA A 96 -18.10 -11.65 -8.78
CA ALA A 96 -17.96 -10.91 -10.04
C ALA A 96 -17.47 -9.49 -9.71
N SER A 97 -16.15 -9.27 -9.72
CA SER A 97 -15.61 -7.92 -9.58
C SER A 97 -15.87 -7.13 -10.86
N VAL A 98 -16.51 -5.97 -10.75
CA VAL A 98 -16.45 -4.96 -11.80
C VAL A 98 -14.98 -4.57 -11.93
N CYS A 99 -14.44 -4.45 -13.15
CA CYS A 99 -13.07 -4.00 -13.36
C CYS A 99 -12.93 -2.53 -12.92
N THR A 100 -12.82 -2.32 -11.61
CA THR A 100 -12.38 -1.09 -10.98
C THR A 100 -10.88 -1.21 -10.85
N CYS A 101 -10.14 -0.20 -11.30
CA CYS A 101 -8.68 -0.17 -11.30
C CYS A 101 -8.05 -0.13 -9.89
N GLU A 102 -8.78 -0.52 -8.85
CA GLU A 102 -8.40 -0.34 -7.46
C GLU A 102 -7.60 -1.55 -6.95
N ASP A 103 -6.35 -1.24 -6.60
CA ASP A 103 -5.40 -1.83 -5.64
C ASP A 103 -5.00 -3.31 -5.68
N ASP A 104 -5.74 -4.23 -6.28
CA ASP A 104 -5.35 -5.65 -6.33
C ASP A 104 -4.84 -6.08 -7.71
N LEU A 105 -3.93 -5.29 -8.30
CA LEU A 105 -3.15 -5.74 -9.46
C LEU A 105 -1.92 -6.51 -8.95
N PRO A 106 -1.90 -7.86 -8.98
CA PRO A 106 -0.65 -8.59 -8.93
C PRO A 106 0.15 -8.21 -10.17
N ASN A 107 1.12 -7.32 -9.99
CA ASN A 107 1.95 -6.86 -11.07
C ASN A 107 2.70 -8.02 -11.72
N SER A 108 2.51 -8.10 -13.03
CA SER A 108 3.40 -8.67 -14.03
C SER A 108 3.27 -10.17 -14.33
N GLN A 109 2.38 -10.46 -15.28
CA GLN A 109 2.69 -11.40 -16.35
C GLN A 109 4.02 -10.97 -17.00
N LYS A 110 5.03 -11.83 -16.96
CA LYS A 110 6.28 -11.68 -17.73
C LYS A 110 5.94 -11.63 -19.22
N GLY A 111 5.77 -10.43 -19.76
CA GLY A 111 6.02 -10.19 -21.18
C GLY A 111 7.53 -10.31 -21.45
N PRO A 112 7.94 -10.59 -22.70
CA PRO A 112 9.35 -10.64 -23.07
C PRO A 112 10.02 -9.34 -22.63
N THR A 113 11.12 -9.48 -21.89
CA THR A 113 11.94 -8.37 -21.42
C THR A 113 12.63 -7.73 -22.62
N GLU A 114 11.97 -6.81 -23.30
CA GLU A 114 12.64 -5.92 -24.24
C GLU A 114 13.20 -4.73 -23.45
N ILE A 115 14.53 -4.73 -23.41
CA ILE A 115 15.41 -3.74 -22.81
C ILE A 115 14.97 -2.35 -23.30
N ALA A 116 14.65 -1.46 -22.36
CA ALA A 116 14.42 -0.06 -22.67
C ALA A 116 15.69 0.52 -23.32
N PRO A 117 15.58 1.33 -24.39
CA PRO A 117 16.75 2.00 -24.95
C PRO A 117 17.40 2.88 -23.88
N GLU A 118 18.71 2.74 -23.75
CA GLU A 118 19.56 3.47 -22.82
C GLU A 118 19.42 4.98 -23.09
N TYR A 119 18.88 5.73 -22.12
CA TYR A 119 18.62 7.15 -22.27
C TYR A 119 19.93 7.95 -22.20
N GLY A 120 20.26 8.63 -23.30
CA GLY A 120 21.18 9.78 -23.31
C GLY A 120 20.53 11.03 -22.68
N PRO A 121 21.32 12.07 -22.36
CA PRO A 121 20.90 13.17 -21.51
C PRO A 121 20.07 14.17 -22.32
N GLU A 122 18.76 13.94 -22.45
CA GLU A 122 17.81 14.97 -22.84
C GLU A 122 16.42 14.58 -22.35
N ASP A 123 15.93 15.33 -21.37
CA ASP A 123 14.66 15.22 -20.66
C ASP A 123 13.46 15.56 -21.57
N ARG A 124 13.37 14.89 -22.73
CA ARG A 124 12.25 14.96 -23.65
C ARG A 124 11.52 13.64 -23.59
N VAL A 125 10.40 13.63 -22.90
CA VAL A 125 9.44 12.53 -22.92
C VAL A 125 9.05 12.25 -24.38
N ASP A 126 9.47 11.09 -24.91
CA ASP A 126 9.16 10.71 -26.30
C ASP A 126 7.65 10.47 -26.44
N VAL A 127 6.99 11.40 -27.14
CA VAL A 127 5.55 11.35 -27.40
C VAL A 127 5.16 10.05 -28.12
N ARG A 128 6.05 9.49 -28.96
CA ARG A 128 5.80 8.22 -29.66
C ARG A 128 5.81 7.04 -28.69
N TYR A 129 6.74 7.04 -27.74
CA TYR A 129 6.78 6.03 -26.67
C TYR A 129 5.53 6.09 -25.79
N LEU A 130 5.08 7.29 -25.41
CA LEU A 130 3.81 7.46 -24.68
C LEU A 130 2.59 6.98 -25.48
N GLN A 131 2.54 7.28 -26.78
CA GLN A 131 1.47 6.79 -27.66
C GLN A 131 1.47 5.27 -27.77
N TRP A 132 2.64 4.65 -27.88
CA TRP A 132 2.80 3.20 -27.88
C TRP A 132 2.36 2.58 -26.54
N LEU A 133 2.80 3.14 -25.40
CA LEU A 133 2.37 2.70 -24.07
C LEU A 133 0.84 2.80 -23.91
N ASN A 134 0.25 3.90 -24.38
CA ASN A 134 -1.20 4.07 -24.35
C ASN A 134 -1.92 3.03 -25.22
N GLY A 135 -1.43 2.77 -26.43
CA GLY A 135 -1.95 1.71 -27.29
C GLY A 135 -1.87 0.33 -26.63
N ARG A 136 -0.73 0.02 -25.99
CA ARG A 136 -0.51 -1.22 -25.25
C ARG A 136 -1.48 -1.33 -24.06
N LEU A 137 -1.64 -0.27 -23.27
CA LEU A 137 -2.57 -0.24 -22.14
C LEU A 137 -4.02 -0.44 -22.60
N ARG A 138 -4.45 0.21 -23.69
CA ARG A 138 -5.78 0.01 -24.29
C ARG A 138 -5.98 -1.44 -24.75
N PHE A 139 -4.96 -2.05 -25.34
CA PHE A 139 -5.03 -3.46 -25.76
C PHE A 139 -5.15 -4.39 -24.56
N GLN A 140 -4.33 -4.20 -23.52
CA GLN A 140 -4.39 -4.97 -22.27
C GLN A 140 -5.75 -4.82 -21.59
N TRP A 141 -6.29 -3.61 -21.53
CA TRP A 141 -7.62 -3.34 -21.00
C TRP A 141 -8.72 -4.10 -21.75
N ARG A 142 -8.68 -4.08 -23.09
CA ARG A 142 -9.65 -4.82 -23.91
C ARG A 142 -9.53 -6.34 -23.71
N SER A 143 -8.31 -6.85 -23.61
CA SER A 143 -8.05 -8.27 -23.33
C SER A 143 -8.61 -8.67 -21.97
N LEU A 144 -8.35 -7.87 -20.93
CA LEU A 144 -8.86 -8.10 -19.58
C LEU A 144 -10.40 -8.07 -19.55
N HIS A 145 -11.01 -7.10 -20.24
CA HIS A 145 -12.46 -7.00 -20.36
C HIS A 145 -13.07 -8.23 -21.05
N ALA A 146 -12.45 -8.70 -22.14
CA ALA A 146 -12.89 -9.93 -22.82
C ALA A 146 -12.77 -11.16 -21.93
N GLN A 147 -11.67 -11.30 -21.18
CA GLN A 147 -11.48 -12.38 -20.20
C GLN A 147 -12.55 -12.35 -19.10
N HIS A 148 -12.84 -11.16 -18.56
CA HIS A 148 -13.89 -10.98 -17.56
C HIS A 148 -15.27 -11.37 -18.12
N GLN A 149 -15.56 -10.98 -19.36
CA GLN A 149 -16.82 -11.36 -20.01
C GLN A 149 -16.94 -12.89 -20.19
N GLU A 150 -15.86 -13.57 -20.57
CA GLU A 150 -15.84 -15.04 -20.65
C GLU A 150 -16.00 -15.69 -19.28
N GLN A 151 -15.35 -15.17 -18.24
CA GLN A 151 -15.53 -15.64 -16.87
C GLN A 151 -17.00 -15.53 -16.43
N CYS A 152 -17.65 -14.39 -16.66
CA CYS A 152 -19.07 -14.21 -16.34
C CYS A 152 -19.97 -15.18 -17.11
N LYS A 153 -19.68 -15.48 -18.38
CA LYS A 153 -20.44 -16.48 -19.17
C LYS A 153 -20.29 -17.88 -18.59
N LEU A 154 -19.09 -18.26 -18.17
CA LEU A 154 -18.83 -19.56 -17.55
C LEU A 154 -19.52 -19.67 -16.20
N LEU A 155 -19.43 -18.63 -15.39
CA LEU A 155 -20.07 -18.55 -14.09
C LEU A 155 -21.58 -18.69 -14.20
N TYR A 156 -22.19 -17.93 -15.12
CA TYR A 156 -23.61 -18.02 -15.40
C TYR A 156 -24.04 -19.44 -15.80
N LYS A 157 -23.24 -20.14 -16.62
CA LYS A 157 -23.55 -21.54 -16.97
C LYS A 157 -23.58 -22.43 -15.73
N ILE A 158 -22.60 -22.30 -14.83
CA ILE A 158 -22.54 -23.09 -13.59
C ILE A 158 -23.78 -22.82 -12.74
N HIS A 159 -24.13 -21.55 -12.55
CA HIS A 159 -25.32 -21.16 -11.77
C HIS A 159 -26.61 -21.67 -12.41
N LEU A 160 -26.73 -21.58 -13.74
CA LEU A 160 -27.90 -22.08 -14.47
C LEU A 160 -28.05 -23.59 -14.34
N PHE A 161 -26.96 -24.36 -14.48
CA PHE A 161 -27.00 -25.82 -14.40
C PHE A 161 -27.20 -26.34 -12.97
N THR A 162 -26.87 -25.54 -11.96
CA THR A 162 -27.02 -25.93 -10.54
C THR A 162 -28.22 -25.27 -9.86
N SER A 163 -29.02 -24.52 -10.62
CA SER A 163 -30.24 -23.88 -10.13
C SER A 163 -31.20 -24.91 -9.51
N GLY A 164 -31.71 -24.61 -8.32
CA GLY A 164 -32.55 -25.47 -7.49
C GLY A 164 -31.81 -26.55 -6.69
N SER A 165 -30.48 -26.65 -6.80
CA SER A 165 -29.70 -27.71 -6.14
C SER A 165 -29.22 -27.33 -4.73
N HIS A 166 -29.22 -26.03 -4.40
CA HIS A 166 -28.71 -25.53 -3.12
C HIS A 166 -29.79 -25.50 -2.02
N MET A 167 -29.39 -25.74 -0.77
CA MET A 167 -30.31 -25.80 0.38
C MET A 167 -30.83 -24.41 0.79
N ASP A 168 -30.01 -23.37 0.60
CA ASP A 168 -30.43 -21.98 0.76
C ASP A 168 -31.25 -21.54 -0.45
N LYS A 169 -32.52 -21.20 -0.19
CA LYS A 169 -33.49 -20.75 -1.19
C LYS A 169 -33.17 -19.36 -1.75
N THR A 170 -32.37 -18.56 -1.05
CA THR A 170 -31.99 -17.21 -1.51
C THR A 170 -30.92 -17.26 -2.60
N LEU A 171 -29.96 -18.17 -2.48
CA LEU A 171 -28.94 -18.42 -3.49
C LEU A 171 -29.51 -19.31 -4.60
N GLY A 172 -30.06 -20.47 -4.23
CA GLY A 172 -30.71 -21.38 -5.17
C GLY A 172 -29.78 -21.99 -6.23
N HIS A 173 -28.47 -21.78 -6.19
CA HIS A 173 -27.48 -22.39 -7.10
C HIS A 173 -26.19 -22.68 -6.34
N PHE A 174 -25.30 -23.50 -6.91
CA PHE A 174 -23.99 -23.77 -6.33
C PHE A 174 -22.93 -22.79 -6.82
N SER A 175 -21.99 -22.47 -5.94
CA SER A 175 -20.79 -21.73 -6.31
C SER A 175 -19.80 -22.59 -7.10
N VAL A 176 -18.81 -21.98 -7.75
CA VAL A 176 -17.74 -22.71 -8.43
C VAL A 176 -17.04 -23.65 -7.46
N THR A 177 -16.70 -23.16 -6.26
CA THR A 177 -16.00 -23.97 -5.25
C THR A 177 -16.84 -25.15 -4.80
N GLU A 178 -18.14 -24.97 -4.58
CA GLU A 178 -19.07 -26.05 -4.22
C GLU A 178 -19.18 -27.10 -5.33
N THR A 179 -19.28 -26.67 -6.60
CA THR A 179 -19.31 -27.62 -7.72
C THR A 179 -18.02 -28.41 -7.87
N ASP A 180 -16.87 -27.77 -7.61
CA ASP A 180 -15.57 -28.45 -7.62
C ASP A 180 -15.44 -29.46 -6.47
N LEU A 181 -15.96 -29.15 -5.28
CA LEU A 181 -15.98 -30.07 -4.14
C LEU A 181 -16.85 -31.30 -4.41
N ILE A 182 -18.00 -31.13 -5.07
CA ILE A 182 -18.86 -32.27 -5.49
C ILE A 182 -18.11 -33.15 -6.48
N ARG A 183 -17.39 -32.54 -7.43
CA ARG A 183 -16.62 -33.26 -8.44
C ARG A 183 -15.39 -33.97 -7.85
N GLN A 184 -14.72 -33.33 -6.90
CA GLN A 184 -13.47 -33.81 -6.29
C GLN A 184 -13.54 -33.70 -4.76
N PRO A 185 -14.15 -34.68 -4.07
CA PRO A 185 -14.30 -34.65 -2.62
C PRO A 185 -12.96 -34.67 -1.87
N GLY A 186 -11.85 -35.06 -2.52
CA GLY A 186 -10.51 -34.96 -1.95
C GLY A 186 -10.07 -33.52 -1.62
N ASN A 187 -10.59 -32.53 -2.35
CA ASN A 187 -10.25 -31.12 -2.15
C ASN A 187 -10.90 -30.53 -0.88
N TYR A 188 -11.92 -31.20 -0.34
CA TYR A 188 -12.59 -30.80 0.89
C TYR A 188 -11.62 -30.66 2.07
N LYS A 189 -10.66 -31.57 2.20
CA LYS A 189 -9.66 -31.51 3.29
C LYS A 189 -8.77 -30.28 3.17
N GLN A 190 -8.38 -29.91 1.95
CA GLN A 190 -7.56 -28.72 1.71
C GLN A 190 -8.35 -27.44 2.01
N LEU A 191 -9.61 -27.38 1.59
CA LEU A 191 -10.49 -26.25 1.89
C LEU A 191 -10.70 -26.10 3.40
N LEU A 192 -10.96 -27.21 4.12
CA LEU A 192 -11.08 -27.18 5.58
C LEU A 192 -9.82 -26.63 6.24
N GLN A 193 -8.63 -27.10 5.84
CA GLN A 193 -7.36 -26.59 6.39
C GLN A 193 -7.19 -25.08 6.15
N LEU A 194 -7.60 -24.59 4.97
CA LEU A 194 -7.57 -23.17 4.66
C LEU A 194 -8.54 -22.38 5.56
N LEU A 195 -9.77 -22.86 5.72
CA LEU A 195 -10.78 -22.22 6.58
C LEU A 195 -10.40 -22.26 8.07
N GLU A 196 -9.82 -23.36 8.55
CA GLU A 196 -9.26 -23.47 9.90
C GLU A 196 -8.13 -22.46 10.11
N SER A 197 -7.24 -22.32 9.12
CA SER A 197 -6.15 -21.33 9.17
C SER A 197 -6.67 -19.88 9.15
N GLU A 198 -7.71 -19.58 8.36
CA GLU A 198 -8.36 -18.27 8.34
C GLU A 198 -9.04 -17.98 9.68
N THR A 199 -9.75 -18.96 10.24
CA THR A 199 -10.44 -18.83 11.53
C THR A 199 -9.43 -18.56 12.65
N MET A 200 -8.31 -19.30 12.68
CA MET A 200 -7.24 -19.08 13.65
C MET A 200 -6.63 -17.67 13.52
N GLN A 201 -6.45 -17.16 12.30
CA GLN A 201 -5.96 -15.80 12.08
C GLN A 201 -6.96 -14.73 12.54
N LEU A 202 -8.26 -14.95 12.30
CA LEU A 202 -9.32 -14.06 12.75
C LEU A 202 -9.44 -14.04 14.28
N GLU A 203 -9.35 -15.19 14.93
CA GLU A 203 -9.32 -15.29 16.39
C GLU A 203 -8.13 -14.53 16.98
N ALA A 204 -6.92 -14.76 16.45
CA ALA A 204 -5.72 -14.04 16.87
C ALA A 204 -5.84 -12.52 16.66
N PHE A 205 -6.50 -12.09 15.58
CA PHE A 205 -6.78 -10.69 15.34
C PHE A 205 -7.76 -10.11 16.37
N LEU A 206 -8.82 -10.84 16.73
CA LEU A 206 -9.77 -10.40 17.76
C LEU A 206 -9.09 -10.30 19.13
N GLU A 207 -8.24 -11.26 19.48
CA GLU A 207 -7.43 -11.20 20.70
C GLU A 207 -6.48 -9.99 20.70
N TRP A 208 -5.83 -9.72 19.57
CA TRP A 208 -5.01 -8.52 19.40
C TRP A 208 -5.84 -7.25 19.58
N LYS A 209 -7.02 -7.15 18.95
CA LYS A 209 -7.90 -5.97 19.05
C LYS A 209 -8.34 -5.69 20.49
N GLN A 210 -8.53 -6.72 21.32
CA GLN A 210 -8.79 -6.53 22.75
C GLN A 210 -7.60 -5.92 23.51
N ARG A 211 -6.37 -6.21 23.07
CA ARG A 211 -5.11 -5.75 23.69
C ARG A 211 -4.54 -4.47 23.05
N GLU A 212 -5.07 -4.08 21.90
CA GLU A 212 -4.70 -2.86 21.19
C GLU A 212 -4.59 -1.60 22.08
N PRO A 213 -5.55 -1.29 22.99
CA PRO A 213 -5.42 -0.10 23.84
C PRO A 213 -4.20 -0.17 24.78
N VAL A 214 -3.88 -1.36 25.30
CA VAL A 214 -2.71 -1.56 26.17
C VAL A 214 -1.42 -1.36 25.38
N TYR A 215 -1.39 -1.84 24.14
CA TYR A 215 -0.25 -1.64 23.24
C TYR A 215 -0.02 -0.15 22.94
N TRP A 216 -1.08 0.61 22.65
CA TRP A 216 -0.95 2.04 22.38
C TRP A 216 -0.55 2.84 23.62
N GLN A 217 -1.11 2.51 24.78
CA GLN A 217 -0.67 3.12 26.05
C GLN A 217 0.80 2.84 26.33
N TRP A 218 1.28 1.62 26.05
CA TRP A 218 2.70 1.32 26.15
C TRP A 218 3.53 2.10 25.12
N MET A 219 3.04 2.27 23.90
CA MET A 219 3.75 3.04 22.86
C MET A 219 3.94 4.50 23.26
N GLU A 220 2.97 5.11 23.94
CA GLU A 220 3.11 6.46 24.52
C GLU A 220 4.31 6.52 25.48
N THR A 221 4.46 5.52 26.38
CA THR A 221 5.64 5.48 27.27
C THR A 221 6.95 5.32 26.51
N VAL A 222 6.98 4.61 25.38
CA VAL A 222 8.18 4.50 24.52
C VAL A 222 8.53 5.86 23.92
N LEU A 223 7.53 6.65 23.52
CA LEU A 223 7.72 8.00 23.00
C LEU A 223 8.17 8.98 24.08
N ASP A 224 7.59 8.91 25.28
CA ASP A 224 7.95 9.75 26.43
C ASP A 224 9.41 9.53 26.85
N ASN A 225 9.85 8.26 26.91
CA ASN A 225 11.25 7.93 27.16
C ASN A 225 12.20 8.56 26.12
N MET A 226 11.79 8.68 24.85
CA MET A 226 12.62 9.36 23.84
C MET A 226 12.72 10.87 24.09
N ALA A 227 11.62 11.51 24.51
CA ALA A 227 11.62 12.94 24.81
C ALA A 227 12.53 13.24 26.02
N GLU A 228 12.48 12.41 27.05
CA GLU A 228 13.33 12.53 28.24
C GLU A 228 14.81 12.26 27.93
N GLU A 229 15.12 11.25 27.11
CA GLU A 229 16.50 10.97 26.65
C GLU A 229 17.09 12.13 25.82
N GLY A 230 16.29 12.75 24.96
CA GLY A 230 16.69 13.94 24.21
C GLY A 230 17.03 15.13 25.13
N ASN A 231 16.19 15.36 26.14
CA ASN A 231 16.38 16.44 27.13
C ASN A 231 17.59 16.19 28.07
N LEU A 232 17.90 14.93 28.38
CA LEU A 232 19.06 14.58 29.20
C LEU A 232 20.38 14.74 28.43
N CYS A 233 20.38 14.50 27.11
CA CYS A 233 21.57 14.68 26.27
C CYS A 233 21.90 16.16 26.06
N GLU A 234 20.88 17.02 25.88
CA GLU A 234 21.06 18.47 25.78
C GLU A 234 21.54 19.11 27.09
N SER A 235 21.23 18.52 28.25
CA SER A 235 21.64 19.04 29.56
C SER A 235 23.05 18.60 30.00
N GLN A 236 23.60 17.52 29.44
CA GLN A 236 24.99 17.10 29.68
C GLN A 236 26.00 17.87 28.80
N ASP A 237 25.60 18.29 27.61
CA ASP A 237 26.44 19.13 26.73
C ASP A 237 26.54 20.60 27.21
N ALA A 238 25.77 20.99 28.23
CA ALA A 238 25.84 22.33 28.83
C ALA A 238 26.97 22.52 29.86
N HIS A 239 27.72 21.46 30.25
CA HIS A 239 28.74 21.55 31.31
C HIS A 239 30.18 21.19 30.88
N VAL A 240 30.45 20.95 29.59
CA VAL A 240 31.83 20.77 29.11
C VAL A 240 32.28 22.00 28.31
N GLU A 241 33.11 22.78 28.99
CA GLU A 241 34.10 23.73 28.46
C GLU A 241 33.69 24.73 27.37
N ARG A 242 33.49 25.95 27.87
CA ARG A 242 33.88 27.20 27.23
C ARG A 242 35.39 27.24 27.01
N SER A 243 35.91 26.58 25.98
CA SER A 243 37.28 26.75 25.47
C SER A 243 37.22 26.68 23.94
N GLY A 244 37.59 27.79 23.27
CA GLY A 244 37.28 28.02 21.87
C GLY A 244 38.03 27.12 20.88
N LEU A 245 37.31 26.64 19.86
CA LEU A 245 37.78 26.45 18.48
C LEU A 245 36.54 26.25 17.55
N PRO A 246 36.70 26.38 16.22
CA PRO A 246 35.94 27.27 15.35
C PRO A 246 34.61 26.69 14.84
N GLU A 247 33.72 27.57 14.36
CA GLU A 247 32.54 27.23 13.55
C GLU A 247 32.95 26.32 12.38
N VAL A 248 32.73 25.01 12.52
CA VAL A 248 32.71 24.09 11.39
C VAL A 248 31.29 24.08 10.85
N THR A 249 31.02 25.02 9.95
CA THR A 249 29.90 24.94 9.02
C THR A 249 30.17 23.79 8.05
N SER A 250 29.83 22.56 8.43
CA SER A 250 29.73 21.45 7.49
C SER A 250 28.29 20.95 7.42
N CYS A 251 27.39 21.86 7.05
CA CYS A 251 26.13 21.45 6.45
C CYS A 251 26.47 21.02 5.01
N CYS A 252 26.22 19.76 4.67
CA CYS A 252 26.50 19.25 3.34
C CYS A 252 25.68 20.06 2.30
N PRO A 253 26.29 20.63 1.25
CA PRO A 253 25.58 21.50 0.28
C PRO A 253 24.38 20.85 -0.40
N TRP A 254 24.37 19.51 -0.47
CA TRP A 254 23.24 18.76 -1.04
C TRP A 254 22.01 18.73 -0.13
N ALA A 255 22.17 18.86 1.20
CA ALA A 255 21.07 18.84 2.16
C ALA A 255 20.26 20.14 2.09
N ASP A 256 20.95 21.30 2.03
CA ASP A 256 20.32 22.62 1.84
C ASP A 256 19.69 22.74 0.46
N SER A 257 20.33 22.17 -0.57
CA SER A 257 19.75 22.07 -1.90
C SER A 257 18.47 21.22 -1.90
N LEU A 258 18.44 20.08 -1.17
CA LEU A 258 17.29 19.20 -1.14
C LEU A 258 16.08 19.84 -0.43
N THR A 259 16.31 20.52 0.70
CA THR A 259 15.26 21.28 1.40
C THR A 259 14.74 22.44 0.56
N GLU A 260 15.59 23.13 -0.20
CA GLU A 260 15.13 24.16 -1.14
C GLU A 260 14.28 23.57 -2.28
N HIS A 261 14.70 22.43 -2.85
CA HIS A 261 13.96 21.75 -3.91
C HIS A 261 12.58 21.25 -3.42
N ILE A 262 12.53 20.66 -2.23
CA ILE A 262 11.27 20.24 -1.59
C ILE A 262 10.39 21.46 -1.31
N GLY A 263 10.97 22.57 -0.86
CA GLY A 263 10.25 23.83 -0.64
C GLY A 263 9.72 24.47 -1.93
N ARG A 264 10.42 24.33 -3.06
CA ARG A 264 9.93 24.74 -4.38
C ARG A 264 8.79 23.84 -4.86
N LEU A 265 8.98 22.51 -4.83
CA LEU A 265 7.96 21.54 -5.24
C LEU A 265 6.66 21.69 -4.44
N SER A 266 6.78 21.93 -3.12
CA SER A 266 5.62 22.15 -2.25
C SER A 266 4.86 23.43 -2.62
N ARG A 267 5.57 24.51 -2.97
CA ARG A 267 4.94 25.75 -3.46
C ARG A 267 4.26 25.54 -4.81
N ASP A 268 4.94 24.88 -5.74
CA ASP A 268 4.40 24.61 -7.08
C ASP A 268 3.13 23.75 -6.98
N LEU A 269 3.12 22.71 -6.16
CA LEU A 269 1.93 21.89 -5.89
C LEU A 269 0.78 22.69 -5.27
N MET A 270 1.07 23.61 -4.35
CA MET A 270 0.04 24.50 -3.80
C MET A 270 -0.53 25.44 -4.87
N THR A 271 0.32 26.01 -5.75
CA THR A 271 -0.18 26.86 -6.84
C THR A 271 -1.04 26.08 -7.84
N LEU A 272 -0.67 24.83 -8.14
CA LEU A 272 -1.40 23.96 -9.06
C LEU A 272 -2.76 23.55 -8.45
N ARG A 273 -2.79 23.27 -7.15
CA ARG A 273 -4.04 23.04 -6.40
C ARG A 273 -4.97 24.24 -6.48
N ASP A 274 -4.46 25.45 -6.26
CA ASP A 274 -5.26 26.67 -6.33
C ASP A 274 -5.79 26.95 -7.74
N GLN A 275 -4.97 26.70 -8.77
CA GLN A 275 -5.40 26.82 -10.17
C GLN A 275 -6.50 25.81 -10.52
N LEU A 276 -6.36 24.56 -10.10
CA LEU A 276 -7.38 23.53 -10.30
C LEU A 276 -8.66 23.87 -9.56
N GLN A 277 -8.59 24.35 -8.32
CA GLN A 277 -9.77 24.81 -7.58
C GLN A 277 -10.49 25.97 -8.29
N LYS A 278 -9.74 26.95 -8.81
CA LYS A 278 -10.32 28.05 -9.61
C LYS A 278 -11.00 27.54 -10.87
N LEU A 279 -10.38 26.62 -11.61
CA LEU A 279 -10.96 26.03 -12.82
C LEU A 279 -12.22 25.22 -12.51
N VAL A 280 -12.21 24.42 -11.43
CA VAL A 280 -13.37 23.64 -10.99
C VAL A 280 -14.51 24.57 -10.58
N MET A 281 -14.23 25.64 -9.82
CA MET A 281 -15.25 26.62 -9.43
C MET A 281 -15.84 27.34 -10.65
N HIS A 282 -15.00 27.74 -11.61
CA HIS A 282 -15.46 28.39 -12.83
C HIS A 282 -16.34 27.45 -13.67
N ARG A 283 -15.92 26.19 -13.83
CA ARG A 283 -16.68 25.18 -14.57
C ARG A 283 -18.01 24.84 -13.87
N LYS A 284 -18.03 24.81 -12.54
CA LYS A 284 -19.23 24.61 -11.72
C LYS A 284 -20.20 25.78 -11.85
N ALA A 285 -19.71 27.02 -11.85
CA ALA A 285 -20.53 28.22 -12.07
C ALA A 285 -21.17 28.24 -13.46
N MET A 286 -20.39 27.95 -14.51
CA MET A 286 -20.89 27.82 -15.89
C MET A 286 -21.96 26.73 -16.00
N TRP A 287 -21.79 25.60 -15.29
CA TRP A 287 -22.78 24.55 -15.23
C TRP A 287 -24.06 24.99 -14.51
N CYS A 288 -23.94 25.67 -13.37
CA CYS A 288 -25.08 26.19 -12.63
C CYS A 288 -25.89 27.23 -13.44
N GLU A 289 -25.24 28.11 -14.19
CA GLU A 289 -25.93 29.03 -15.10
C GLU A 289 -26.64 28.30 -16.24
N LYS A 290 -25.98 27.31 -16.84
CA LYS A 290 -26.58 26.51 -17.92
C LYS A 290 -27.82 25.76 -17.43
N VAL A 291 -27.78 25.20 -16.22
CA VAL A 291 -28.94 24.55 -15.58
C VAL A 291 -30.03 25.57 -15.24
N ARG A 292 -29.67 26.76 -14.74
CA ARG A 292 -30.64 27.85 -14.48
C ARG A 292 -31.35 28.31 -15.75
N LEU A 293 -30.62 28.45 -16.85
CA LEU A 293 -31.18 28.82 -18.16
C LEU A 293 -32.09 27.72 -18.72
N TRP A 294 -31.73 26.44 -18.53
CA TRP A 294 -32.59 25.31 -18.90
C TRP A 294 -33.88 25.27 -18.08
N VAL A 295 -33.79 25.48 -16.77
CA VAL A 295 -34.97 25.53 -15.88
C VAL A 295 -35.85 26.74 -16.22
N ALA A 296 -35.27 27.90 -16.54
CA ALA A 296 -36.02 29.07 -16.98
C ALA A 296 -36.70 28.85 -18.35
N PHE A 297 -36.05 28.14 -19.27
CA PHE A 297 -36.64 27.78 -20.57
C PHE A 297 -37.81 26.80 -20.41
N LEU A 298 -37.71 25.83 -19.49
CA LEU A 298 -38.81 24.91 -19.16
C LEU A 298 -40.02 25.65 -18.56
N ILE A 299 -39.80 26.61 -17.66
CA ILE A 299 -40.88 27.38 -17.02
C ILE A 299 -41.59 28.31 -18.03
N ILE A 300 -40.89 28.82 -19.06
CA ILE A 300 -41.47 29.66 -20.11
C ILE A 300 -42.22 28.81 -21.17
N SER A 301 -41.86 27.52 -21.33
CA SER A 301 -42.52 26.62 -22.28
C SER A 301 -43.83 26.00 -21.76
N ASP A 302 -44.13 26.18 -20.46
CA ASP A 302 -45.37 25.73 -19.79
C ASP A 302 -46.40 26.88 -19.61
N PHE A 303 -46.20 28.03 -20.28
CA PHE A 303 -47.17 29.12 -20.45
C PHE A 303 -47.47 29.36 -21.93
#